data_AF-A0A1Z8APF6-F1
#
_entry.id   AF-A0A1Z8APF6-F1
#
_cell.length_a   1.000
_cell.length_b   1.000
_cell.length_c   1.000
_cell.angle_alpha   90.00
_cell.angle_beta   90.00
_cell.angle_gamma   90.00
#
_symmetry.space_group_name_H-M   'P 1'
#
loop_
_entity.id
_entity.type
_entity.pdbx_description
1 polymer ?
#
loop_
_entity_poly.entity_id
_entity_poly.type
_entity_poly.pdbx_seq_one_letter_code
_entity_poly.pdbx_strand_id
1 'polypeptide(L)' 'MKQITDTVFMVRPTQFRLNEQTAVNNYYQDEGVKIIDQNHKAQDEFDAFAKALQEKGINVIII' A
#
# COMPACT_ATOMS: atom_id res chain seq x y z
N MET A 1 -14.11 26.96 4.32
CA MET A 1 -13.19 26.05 5.03
C MET A 1 -12.41 25.27 3.99
N LYS A 2 -11.06 25.22 4.07
CA LYS A 2 -10.25 24.27 3.30
C LYS A 2 -10.17 22.97 4.11
N GLN A 3 -10.58 21.84 3.54
CA GLN A 3 -10.32 20.53 4.13
C GLN A 3 -8.89 20.12 3.77
N ILE A 4 -7.94 20.59 4.55
CA ILE A 4 -6.52 20.23 4.44
C ILE A 4 -6.07 19.75 5.82
N THR A 5 -5.39 18.60 5.84
CA THR A 5 -4.75 18.02 7.03
C THR A 5 -3.29 17.78 6.70
N ASP A 6 -2.41 18.03 7.66
CA ASP A 6 -1.00 17.67 7.59
C ASP A 6 -0.76 16.24 8.10
N THR A 7 -1.80 15.57 8.58
CA THR A 7 -1.72 14.24 9.19
C THR A 7 -2.45 13.19 8.37
N VAL A 8 -1.75 12.10 8.06
CA VAL A 8 -2.23 10.95 7.29
C VAL A 8 -2.08 9.68 8.14
N PHE A 9 -3.14 8.87 8.17
CA PHE A 9 -3.14 7.55 8.79
C PHE A 9 -3.01 6.47 7.71
N MET A 10 -2.06 5.55 7.89
CA MET A 10 -1.74 4.49 6.94
C MET A 10 -1.70 3.14 7.66
N VAL A 11 -2.11 2.07 6.98
CA VAL A 11 -2.11 0.70 7.50
C VAL A 11 -1.13 -0.12 6.69
N ARG A 12 -0.18 -0.79 7.36
CA ARG A 12 0.85 -1.59 6.70
C ARG A 12 0.21 -2.84 6.08
N PRO A 13 0.47 -3.13 4.78
CA PRO A 13 0.01 -4.38 4.19
C PRO A 13 0.79 -5.58 4.75
N THR A 14 0.08 -6.52 5.37
CA THR A 14 0.68 -7.71 5.99
C THR A 14 0.58 -8.96 5.11
N GLN A 15 -0.54 -9.13 4.40
CA GLN A 15 -0.75 -10.25 3.50
C GLN A 15 -1.72 -9.88 2.39
N PHE A 16 -1.23 -9.86 1.15
CA PHE A 16 -2.10 -9.90 -0.03
C PHE A 16 -2.60 -11.35 -0.18
N ARG A 17 -3.85 -11.57 0.22
CA ARG A 17 -4.59 -12.79 -0.12
C ARG A 17 -5.50 -12.51 -1.30
N LEU A 18 -5.56 -13.45 -2.22
CA LEU A 18 -6.56 -13.47 -3.28
C LEU A 18 -7.94 -13.55 -2.65
N ASN A 19 -8.83 -12.64 -3.01
CA ASN A 19 -10.25 -12.87 -2.84
C ASN A 19 -10.73 -13.67 -4.06
N GLU A 20 -10.81 -14.99 -3.92
CA GLU A 20 -11.21 -15.89 -5.00
C GLU A 20 -12.60 -15.58 -5.57
N GLN A 21 -13.44 -14.88 -4.82
CA GLN A 21 -14.77 -14.46 -5.26
C GLN A 21 -14.75 -13.30 -6.27
N THR A 22 -13.63 -12.57 -6.42
CA THR A 22 -13.48 -11.45 -7.37
C THR A 22 -12.35 -11.65 -8.37
N ALA A 23 -11.75 -12.85 -8.42
CA ALA A 23 -10.63 -13.18 -9.30
C ALA A 23 -10.96 -13.04 -10.80
N VAL A 24 -12.24 -13.06 -11.18
CA VAL A 24 -12.69 -12.95 -12.58
C VAL A 24 -12.40 -11.57 -13.20
N ASN A 25 -12.16 -10.52 -12.41
CA ASN A 25 -12.00 -9.15 -12.92
C ASN A 25 -10.72 -8.44 -12.41
N ASN A 26 -9.74 -9.20 -11.95
CA ASN A 26 -8.56 -8.62 -11.31
C ASN A 26 -7.55 -8.14 -12.37
N TYR A 27 -7.68 -6.86 -12.77
CA TYR A 27 -6.80 -6.14 -13.70
C TYR A 27 -5.30 -6.17 -13.32
N TYR A 28 -4.97 -6.56 -12.09
CA TYR A 28 -3.60 -6.60 -11.56
C TYR A 28 -2.92 -7.99 -11.63
N GLN A 29 -3.49 -8.94 -12.37
CA GLN A 29 -2.91 -10.29 -12.45
C GLN A 29 -1.85 -10.41 -13.56
N ASP A 30 -0.61 -10.70 -13.13
CA ASP A 30 0.45 -11.29 -13.95
C ASP A 30 0.68 -12.72 -13.43
N GLU A 31 0.36 -13.72 -14.25
CA GLU A 31 0.25 -15.14 -13.84
C GLU A 31 1.58 -15.76 -13.36
N GLY A 32 2.72 -15.06 -13.56
CA GLY A 32 4.07 -15.60 -13.32
C GLY A 32 4.74 -15.20 -12.00
N VAL A 33 4.18 -14.25 -11.22
CA VAL A 33 4.90 -13.69 -10.05
C VAL A 33 4.48 -14.41 -8.77
N LYS A 34 5.45 -15.04 -8.09
CA LYS A 34 5.23 -15.69 -6.80
C LYS A 34 4.66 -14.69 -5.80
N ILE A 35 3.50 -14.98 -5.22
CA ILE A 35 2.75 -14.13 -4.25
C ILE A 35 3.64 -13.55 -3.12
N ILE A 36 4.69 -14.27 -2.72
CA ILE A 36 5.65 -13.83 -1.69
C ILE A 36 6.41 -12.57 -2.14
N ASP A 37 6.79 -12.49 -3.41
CA ASP A 37 7.55 -11.37 -3.98
C ASP A 37 6.70 -10.09 -4.06
N GLN A 38 5.40 -10.25 -4.34
CA GLN A 38 4.45 -9.14 -4.39
C GLN A 38 4.21 -8.49 -3.02
N ASN A 39 4.18 -9.28 -1.93
CA ASN A 39 4.03 -8.74 -0.58
C ASN A 39 5.22 -7.85 -0.19
N HIS A 40 6.45 -8.32 -0.44
CA HIS A 40 7.65 -7.54 -0.14
C HIS A 40 7.70 -6.27 -0.97
N LYS A 41 7.46 -6.38 -2.28
CA LYS A 41 7.43 -5.20 -3.16
C LYS A 41 6.40 -4.16 -2.71
N ALA A 42 5.21 -4.60 -2.31
CA ALA A 42 4.19 -3.68 -1.81
C ALA A 42 4.55 -3.04 -0.47
N GLN A 43 5.26 -3.74 0.41
CA GLN A 43 5.80 -3.16 1.65
C GLN A 43 6.88 -2.12 1.34
N ASP A 44 7.79 -2.41 0.40
CA ASP A 44 8.84 -1.48 -0.03
C ASP A 44 8.24 -0.21 -0.66
N GLU A 45 7.22 -0.36 -1.51
CA GLU A 45 6.50 0.77 -2.11
C GLU A 45 5.75 1.60 -1.06
N PHE A 46 5.12 0.94 -0.09
CA PHE A 46 4.44 1.59 1.04
C PHE A 46 5.42 2.43 1.87
N ASP A 47 6.57 1.85 2.22
CA ASP A 47 7.59 2.51 3.03
C ASP A 47 8.23 3.69 2.28
N ALA A 48 8.50 3.52 0.99
CA ALA A 48 8.99 4.60 0.14
C ALA A 48 8.00 5.77 0.08
N PHE A 49 6.71 5.49 -0.04
CA PHE A 49 5.68 6.52 -0.08
C PHE A 49 5.51 7.22 1.27
N ALA A 50 5.45 6.47 2.37
CA ALA A 50 5.36 7.03 3.71
C ALA A 50 6.56 7.97 4.00
N LYS A 51 7.76 7.54 3.61
CA LYS A 51 8.97 8.36 3.74
C LYS A 51 8.89 9.65 2.91
N ALA A 52 8.44 9.57 1.66
CA ALA A 52 8.28 10.75 0.81
C ALA A 52 7.30 11.78 1.41
N LEU A 53 6.23 11.31 2.06
CA LEU A 53 5.29 12.19 2.77
C LEU A 53 5.95 12.85 4.00
N GLN A 54 6.66 12.06 4.81
CA GLN A 54 7.39 12.55 5.97
C GLN A 54 8.47 13.59 5.59
N GLU A 55 9.20 13.38 4.50
CA GLU A 55 10.19 14.34 3.96
C GLU A 55 9.54 15.67 3.53
N LYS A 56 8.25 15.68 3.21
CA LYS A 56 7.47 16.89 2.91
C LYS A 56 6.84 17.52 4.17
N GLY A 57 7.15 17.01 5.36
CA GLY A 57 6.64 17.54 6.64
C GLY A 57 5.23 17.08 6.98
N ILE A 58 4.71 16.05 6.31
CA ILE A 58 3.41 15.44 6.61
C ILE A 58 3.60 14.47 7.78
N ASN A 59 2.76 14.57 8.79
CA ASN A 59 2.70 13.65 9.91
C ASN A 59 2.05 12.32 9.45
N VAL A 60 2.82 11.24 9.46
CA VAL A 60 2.34 9.91 9.04
C VAL A 60 2.25 9.00 10.25
N ILE A 61 1.05 8.49 10.52
CA ILE A 61 0.77 7.50 11.57
C ILE A 61 0.56 6.15 10.91
N ILE A 62 1.40 5.16 11.24
CA ILE A 62 1.39 3.82 10.64
C ILE A 62 0.96 2.79 11.69
N ILE A 63 0.05 1.89 11.34
CA ILE A 63 -0.35 0.71 12.14
C ILE A 63 -0.10 -0.61 11.40
#